data_AF-A0A6L8RTA0-F1
#
_entry.id   AF-A0A6L8RTA0-F1
#
_cell.length_a   1.000
_cell.length_b   1.000
_cell.length_c   1.000
_cell.angle_alpha   90.00
_cell.angle_beta   90.00
_cell.angle_gamma   90.00
#
_symmetry.space_group_name_H-M   'P 1'
#
loop_
_entity.id
_entity.type
_entity.pdbx_description
1 polymer ?
#
loop_
_entity_poly.entity_id
_entity_poly.type
_entity_poly.pdbx_seq_one_letter_code
_entity_poly.pdbx_strand_id
1 'polypeptide(L)'
;MITLLDQETPDDIAAALAQRVRMRRKEQKLTQAQLSSKAGVSLGSLKRFEHDHQISLQSLIKLSIALGCESDFSELFSKKGYSSIQEVLDER
;
A
#
# COMPACT_ATOMS: atom_id res chain seq x y z
N MET A 1 27.81 5.65 8.74
CA MET A 1 28.05 5.77 7.29
C MET A 1 26.94 4.96 6.63
N ILE A 2 25.85 5.59 6.18
CA ILE A 2 24.75 4.87 5.50
C ILE A 2 25.23 4.69 4.06
N THR A 3 25.53 3.46 3.68
CA THR A 3 25.90 3.11 2.31
C THR A 3 24.66 3.13 1.42
N LEU A 4 24.82 3.58 0.17
CA LEU A 4 23.81 3.62 -0.90
C LEU A 4 23.16 2.25 -1.23
N LEU A 5 23.57 1.17 -0.53
CA LEU A 5 23.17 -0.23 -0.75
C LEU A 5 21.99 -0.70 0.15
N ASP A 6 21.55 0.10 1.12
CA ASP A 6 20.45 -0.27 2.07
C ASP A 6 19.09 0.37 1.72
N GLN A 7 18.94 1.00 0.55
CA GLN A 7 17.67 1.61 0.16
C GLN A 7 16.80 0.60 -0.60
N GLU A 8 15.62 0.30 -0.05
CA GLU A 8 14.59 -0.48 -0.76
C GLU A 8 14.29 0.18 -2.11
N THR A 9 14.29 -0.61 -3.18
CA THR A 9 13.93 -0.11 -4.51
C THR A 9 12.41 0.12 -4.59
N PRO A 10 11.92 0.92 -5.54
CA PRO A 10 10.49 1.05 -5.79
C PRO A 10 9.78 -0.30 -5.97
N ASP A 11 10.46 -1.25 -6.61
CA ASP A 11 9.93 -2.61 -6.83
C ASP A 11 9.88 -3.42 -5.53
N ASP A 12 10.87 -3.29 -4.63
CA ASP A 12 10.86 -3.95 -3.32
C ASP A 12 9.68 -3.44 -2.46
N ILE A 13 9.47 -2.12 -2.46
CA ILE A 13 8.36 -1.48 -1.75
C ILE A 13 7.02 -1.95 -2.31
N ALA A 14 6.90 -1.98 -3.64
CA ALA A 14 5.69 -2.44 -4.34
C ALA A 14 5.41 -3.92 -4.06
N ALA A 15 6.45 -4.77 -4.06
CA ALA A 15 6.34 -6.18 -3.75
C ALA A 15 5.86 -6.41 -2.33
N ALA A 16 6.46 -5.73 -1.35
CA ALA A 16 6.06 -5.83 0.05
C ALA A 16 4.60 -5.37 0.25
N LEU A 17 4.18 -4.29 -0.44
CA LEU A 17 2.81 -3.81 -0.40
C LEU A 17 1.82 -4.81 -1.01
N ALA A 18 2.14 -5.38 -2.18
CA ALA A 18 1.32 -6.40 -2.82
C ALA A 18 1.18 -7.66 -1.95
N GLN A 19 2.24 -8.09 -1.27
CA GLN A 19 2.16 -9.20 -0.32
C GLN A 19 1.23 -8.88 0.85
N ARG A 20 1.33 -7.69 1.46
CA ARG A 20 0.43 -7.27 2.55
C ARG A 20 -1.03 -7.29 2.12
N VAL A 21 -1.35 -6.70 0.97
CA VAL A 21 -2.74 -6.69 0.45
C VAL A 21 -3.24 -8.11 0.14
N ARG A 22 -2.38 -8.96 -0.45
CA ARG A 22 -2.70 -10.37 -0.71
C ARG A 22 -2.96 -11.15 0.58
N MET A 23 -2.20 -10.90 1.65
CA MET A 23 -2.43 -11.51 2.96
C MET A 23 -3.79 -11.09 3.53
N ARG A 24 -4.12 -9.80 3.55
CA ARG A 24 -5.44 -9.29 3.99
C ARG A 24 -6.60 -9.90 3.23
N ARG A 25 -6.45 -10.08 1.91
CA ARG A 25 -7.44 -10.80 1.09
C ARG A 25 -7.63 -12.26 1.57
N LYS A 26 -6.53 -12.97 1.82
CA LYS A 26 -6.55 -14.37 2.26
C LYS A 26 -7.10 -14.54 3.68
N GLU A 27 -6.81 -13.61 4.59
CA GLU A 27 -7.38 -13.58 5.95
C GLU A 27 -8.91 -13.51 5.92
N GLN A 28 -9.46 -12.73 4.98
CA GLN A 28 -10.90 -12.65 4.72
C GLN A 28 -11.44 -13.83 3.88
N LYS A 29 -10.61 -14.83 3.56
CA LYS A 29 -10.95 -16.02 2.75
C LYS A 29 -11.51 -15.68 1.36
N LEU A 30 -11.10 -14.55 0.77
CA LEU A 30 -11.55 -14.12 -0.54
C LEU A 30 -10.65 -14.68 -1.64
N THR A 31 -11.24 -15.20 -2.70
CA THR A 31 -10.56 -15.41 -3.99
C THR A 31 -10.23 -14.06 -4.65
N GLN A 32 -9.34 -14.07 -5.64
CA GLN A 32 -9.08 -12.86 -6.43
C GLN A 32 -10.35 -12.35 -7.13
N ALA A 33 -11.17 -13.25 -7.68
CA ALA A 33 -12.43 -12.87 -8.34
C ALA A 33 -13.41 -12.20 -7.36
N GLN A 34 -13.53 -12.73 -6.13
CA GLN A 34 -14.39 -12.15 -5.10
C GLN A 34 -13.91 -10.76 -4.67
N LEU A 35 -12.61 -10.57 -4.41
CA LEU A 35 -12.10 -9.24 -4.04
C LEU A 35 -12.22 -8.24 -5.21
N SER A 36 -11.89 -8.68 -6.43
CA SER A 36 -12.05 -7.88 -7.65
C SER A 36 -13.47 -7.36 -7.80
N SER A 37 -14.46 -8.24 -7.66
CA SER A 37 -15.88 -7.87 -7.68
C SER A 37 -16.24 -6.92 -6.53
N LYS A 38 -15.86 -7.27 -5.29
CA LYS A 38 -16.14 -6.48 -4.08
C LYS A 38 -15.57 -5.06 -4.17
N ALA A 39 -14.39 -4.89 -4.75
CA ALA A 39 -13.70 -3.60 -4.88
C ALA A 39 -14.09 -2.81 -6.13
N GLY A 40 -14.86 -3.39 -7.07
CA GLY A 40 -15.13 -2.74 -8.36
C GLY A 40 -13.86 -2.49 -9.17
N VAL A 41 -12.94 -3.47 -9.18
CA VAL A 41 -11.67 -3.46 -9.94
C VAL A 41 -11.65 -4.68 -10.85
N SER A 42 -11.08 -4.58 -12.05
CA SER A 42 -10.99 -5.73 -12.97
C SER A 42 -10.08 -6.84 -12.42
N LEU A 43 -10.45 -8.10 -12.65
CA LEU A 43 -9.66 -9.26 -12.20
C LEU A 43 -8.23 -9.23 -12.74
N GLY A 44 -8.05 -8.79 -13.98
CA GLY A 44 -6.72 -8.63 -14.59
C GLY A 44 -5.84 -7.63 -13.83
N SER A 45 -6.42 -6.55 -13.29
CA SER A 45 -5.67 -5.57 -12.49
C SER A 45 -5.25 -6.15 -11.15
N LEU A 46 -6.13 -6.88 -10.45
CA LEU A 46 -5.77 -7.55 -9.20
C LEU A 46 -4.72 -8.65 -9.42
N LYS A 47 -4.79 -9.39 -10.54
CA LYS A 47 -3.78 -10.40 -10.90
C LYS A 47 -2.41 -9.77 -11.14
N ARG A 48 -2.33 -8.74 -11.98
CA ARG A 48 -1.07 -7.99 -12.21
C ARG A 48 -0.53 -7.42 -10.92
N PHE A 49 -1.38 -6.88 -10.05
CA PHE A 49 -0.94 -6.37 -8.77
C PHE A 49 -0.32 -7.45 -7.88
N GLU A 50 -0.97 -8.60 -7.73
CA GLU A 50 -0.45 -9.66 -6.85
C GLU A 50 0.72 -10.46 -7.45
N HIS A 51 0.96 -10.35 -8.76
CA HIS A 51 2.02 -11.07 -9.47
C HIS A 51 3.21 -10.18 -9.84
N ASP A 52 2.92 -9.05 -10.49
CA ASP A 52 3.91 -8.12 -11.06
C ASP A 52 4.10 -6.90 -10.16
N HIS A 53 3.33 -6.78 -9.07
CA HIS A 53 3.36 -5.64 -8.14
C HIS A 53 2.91 -4.30 -8.77
N GLN A 54 2.22 -4.36 -9.92
CA GLN A 54 1.78 -3.20 -10.68
C GLN A 54 0.26 -2.99 -10.59
N ILE A 55 -0.16 -1.78 -10.22
CA ILE A 55 -1.57 -1.37 -10.14
C ILE A 55 -1.68 0.16 -10.24
N SER A 56 -2.84 0.68 -10.66
CA SER A 56 -3.12 2.12 -10.51
C SER A 56 -3.42 2.46 -9.05
N LEU A 57 -3.06 3.68 -8.63
CA LEU A 57 -3.38 4.19 -7.30
C LEU A 57 -4.88 4.09 -6.98
N GLN A 58 -5.74 4.46 -7.93
CA GLN A 58 -7.20 4.40 -7.75
C GLN A 58 -7.69 2.97 -7.47
N SER A 59 -7.20 1.99 -8.21
CA SER A 59 -7.57 0.59 -7.97
C SER A 59 -7.04 0.09 -6.63
N LEU A 60 -5.84 0.51 -6.22
CA LEU A 60 -5.29 0.14 -4.92
C LEU A 60 -6.11 0.72 -3.75
N ILE A 61 -6.53 1.98 -3.83
CA ILE A 61 -7.43 2.61 -2.84
C ILE A 61 -8.78 1.88 -2.79
N LYS A 62 -9.32 1.47 -3.94
CA LYS A 62 -10.55 0.64 -3.96
C LYS A 62 -10.36 -0.71 -3.26
N LEU A 63 -9.21 -1.35 -3.46
CA LEU A 63 -8.88 -2.61 -2.78
C LEU A 63 -8.75 -2.39 -1.26
N SER A 64 -8.12 -1.29 -0.82
CA SER A 64 -7.97 -1.01 0.61
C SER A 64 -9.34 -0.80 1.27
N ILE A 65 -10.24 -0.03 0.66
CA ILE A 65 -11.62 0.14 1.14
C ILE A 65 -12.36 -1.21 1.21
N ALA A 66 -12.26 -2.04 0.16
CA ALA A 66 -12.93 -3.33 0.13
C ALA A 66 -12.40 -4.32 1.20
N LEU A 67 -11.17 -4.11 1.66
CA LEU A 67 -10.52 -4.86 2.72
C LEU A 67 -10.66 -4.22 4.11
N GLY A 68 -11.26 -3.02 4.22
CA GLY A 68 -11.37 -2.27 5.49
C GLY A 68 -10.03 -1.72 5.98
N CYS A 69 -9.17 -1.30 5.06
CA CYS A 69 -7.82 -0.76 5.31
C CYS A 69 -7.66 0.65 4.69
N GLU A 70 -8.75 1.40 4.50
CA GLU A 70 -8.74 2.73 3.92
C GLU A 70 -8.00 3.77 4.77
N SER A 71 -7.95 3.55 6.09
CA SER A 71 -7.19 4.39 7.03
C SER A 71 -5.69 4.45 6.66
N ASP A 72 -5.12 3.35 6.17
CA ASP A 72 -3.72 3.27 5.77
C ASP A 72 -3.38 4.32 4.69
N PHE A 73 -4.33 4.60 3.79
CA PHE A 73 -4.18 5.64 2.76
C PHE A 73 -4.41 7.05 3.28
N SER A 74 -5.30 7.22 4.26
CA SER A 74 -5.49 8.52 4.92
C SER A 74 -4.28 8.95 5.75
N GLU A 75 -3.53 7.97 6.26
CA GLU A 75 -2.33 8.21 7.08
C GLU A 75 -1.05 8.32 6.24
N LEU A 76 -1.04 7.82 5.01
CA LEU A 76 0.12 7.85 4.14
C LEU A 76 0.59 9.29 3.89
N PHE A 77 1.82 9.60 4.27
CA PHE A 77 2.41 10.96 4.23
C PHE A 77 1.69 12.03 5.08
N SER A 78 0.85 11.64 6.04
CA SER A 78 0.12 12.59 6.90
C SER A 78 0.96 13.18 8.04
N LYS A 79 2.03 12.50 8.46
CA LYS A 79 2.91 12.96 9.53
C LYS A 79 3.96 13.93 9.00
N LYS A 80 4.15 15.05 9.69
CA LYS A 80 5.26 15.96 9.42
C LYS A 80 6.58 15.27 9.74
N GLY A 81 7.45 15.20 8.74
CA GLY A 81 8.83 14.81 8.94
C GLY A 81 9.59 16.00 9.48
N TYR A 82 9.80 16.05 10.80
CA TYR A 82 10.69 17.03 11.38
C TYR A 82 12.13 16.63 11.11
N SER A 83 12.89 17.55 10.53
CA SER A 83 14.30 17.37 10.21
C SER A 83 15.20 17.78 11.38
N SER A 84 14.67 18.46 12.39
CA SER A 84 15.39 18.86 13.60
C SER A 84 14.50 19.00 14.83
N ILE A 85 15.12 18.98 16.01
CA ILE A 85 14.44 19.27 17.29
C ILE A 85 13.90 20.70 17.28
N GLN A 86 14.60 21.64 16.64
CA GLN A 86 14.15 23.04 16.55
C GLN A 86 12.80 23.16 15.83
N GLU A 87 12.60 22.44 14.73
CA GLU A 87 11.31 22.43 14.01
C GLU A 87 10.15 21.89 14.87
N VAL A 88 10.42 20.98 15.80
CA VAL A 88 9.41 20.48 16.75
C VAL A 88 9.06 21.54 17.80
N LEU A 89 10.05 22.32 18.24
CA LEU A 89 9.87 23.38 19.23
C LEU A 89 9.10 24.58 18.65
N ASP A 90 9.33 24.90 17.38
CA ASP A 90 8.72 26.03 16.68
C ASP A 90 7.23 25.79 16.31
N GLU A 91 6.72 24.56 16.46
CA GLU A 91 5.34 24.20 16.11
C GLU A 91 4.34 24.27 17.28
N ARG A 92 4.79 24.66 18.47
CA ARG A 92 3.97 24.76 19.70
C ARG A 92 3.35 26.13 19.91
#